data_AF-A0A4Q2Z960-F1
#
_entry.id   AF-A0A4Q2Z960-F1
#
_cell.length_a   1.000
_cell.length_b   1.000
_cell.length_c   1.000
_cell.angle_alpha   90.00
_cell.angle_beta   90.00
_cell.angle_gamma   90.00
#
_symmetry.space_group_name_H-M   'P 1'
#
loop_
_entity.id
_entity.type
_entity.pdbx_description
1 polymer ?
#
loop_
_entity_poly.entity_id
_entity_poly.type
_entity_poly.pdbx_seq_one_letter_code
_entity_poly.pdbx_strand_id
1 'polypeptide(L)'
;MSTNTDIAKLDDLIVTTIDSIKGYEHSAEHAERDRYTEFFVAMASERRQVVDALSAQSRELGGTPADYGSTAGTIHRRIEDLRRVLGGGDKAILSEIERGEDYLKEEFERAIADEHISSGTNGVIRVCFESVMRGHDRAKQLKEALAAAD
;
A
#
# COMPACT_ATOMS: atom_id res chain seq x y z
N MET A 1 -18.75 -4.61 -19.35
CA MET A 1 -18.19 -4.31 -18.01
C MET A 1 -19.32 -4.48 -17.01
N SER A 2 -19.10 -5.20 -15.91
CA SER A 2 -20.15 -5.43 -14.90
C SER A 2 -19.78 -4.71 -13.61
N THR A 3 -20.78 -4.15 -12.93
CA THR A 3 -20.61 -3.53 -11.61
C THR A 3 -19.95 -4.47 -10.60
N ASN A 4 -20.21 -5.78 -10.69
CA ASN A 4 -19.56 -6.78 -9.85
C ASN A 4 -18.05 -6.88 -10.10
N THR A 5 -17.60 -6.69 -11.34
CA THR A 5 -16.17 -6.69 -11.69
C THR A 5 -15.47 -5.49 -11.06
N ASP A 6 -16.07 -4.31 -11.19
CA ASP A 6 -15.55 -3.09 -10.57
C ASP A 6 -15.46 -3.22 -9.04
N ILE A 7 -16.53 -3.69 -8.39
CA ILE A 7 -16.56 -3.90 -6.94
C ILE A 7 -15.46 -4.87 -6.50
N ALA A 8 -15.32 -6.01 -7.18
CA ALA A 8 -14.30 -7.00 -6.84
C ALA A 8 -12.88 -6.42 -6.95
N LYS A 9 -12.60 -5.64 -8.01
CA LYS A 9 -11.29 -5.02 -8.20
C LYS A 9 -11.00 -3.90 -7.20
N LEU A 10 -12.01 -3.13 -6.83
CA LEU A 10 -11.89 -2.15 -5.75
C LEU A 10 -11.59 -2.84 -4.42
N ASP A 11 -12.26 -3.96 -4.13
CA ASP A 11 -12.03 -4.73 -2.90
C ASP A 11 -10.60 -5.28 -2.83
N ASP A 12 -10.08 -5.87 -3.92
CA ASP A 12 -8.69 -6.34 -4.01
C ASP A 12 -7.68 -5.23 -3.69
N LEU A 13 -7.90 -4.02 -4.24
CA LEU A 13 -7.04 -2.86 -4.00
C LEU A 13 -7.17 -2.32 -2.57
N ILE A 14 -8.38 -2.30 -2.01
CA ILE A 14 -8.64 -1.88 -0.61
C ILE A 14 -7.90 -2.82 0.34
N VAL A 15 -8.09 -4.13 0.19
CA VAL A 15 -7.43 -5.17 0.99
C VAL A 15 -5.91 -5.00 0.96
N THR A 16 -5.34 -4.84 -0.23
CA THR A 16 -3.89 -4.67 -0.39
C THR A 16 -3.38 -3.36 0.21
N THR A 17 -4.16 -2.28 0.10
CA THR A 17 -3.79 -0.98 0.67
C THR A 17 -3.88 -1.01 2.20
N ILE A 18 -4.83 -1.75 2.79
CA ILE A 18 -4.90 -1.99 4.24
C ILE A 18 -3.69 -2.79 4.72
N ASP A 19 -3.22 -3.76 3.95
CA ASP A 19 -1.99 -4.50 4.28
C ASP A 19 -0.77 -3.57 4.30
N SER A 20 -0.70 -2.59 3.38
CA SER A 20 0.32 -1.54 3.37
C SER A 20 0.24 -0.65 4.63
N ILE A 21 -0.96 -0.22 5.04
CA ILE A 21 -1.16 0.54 6.29
C ILE A 21 -0.59 -0.21 7.48
N LYS A 22 -0.96 -1.49 7.64
CA LYS A 22 -0.50 -2.33 8.75
C LYS A 22 1.02 -2.52 8.75
N GLY A 23 1.63 -2.65 7.56
CA GLY A 23 3.09 -2.72 7.42
C GLY A 23 3.78 -1.44 7.90
N TYR A 24 3.21 -0.28 7.58
CA TYR A 24 3.73 1.01 8.03
C TYR A 24 3.52 1.26 9.52
N GLU A 25 2.33 0.98 10.05
CA GLU A 25 2.04 1.06 11.49
C GLU A 25 3.00 0.18 12.28
N HIS A 26 3.21 -1.06 11.83
CA HIS A 26 4.15 -1.98 12.46
C HIS A 26 5.59 -1.45 12.41
N SER A 27 6.02 -0.94 11.26
CA SER A 27 7.35 -0.32 11.09
C SER A 27 7.54 0.89 12.01
N ALA A 28 6.49 1.71 12.19
CA ALA A 28 6.54 2.88 13.07
C ALA A 28 6.67 2.49 14.55
N GLU A 29 6.00 1.42 14.99
CA GLU A 29 6.07 0.91 16.36
C GLU A 29 7.44 0.30 16.71
N HIS A 30 8.15 -0.25 15.71
CA HIS A 30 9.36 -1.04 15.90
C HIS A 30 10.62 -0.37 15.32
N ALA A 31 10.53 0.87 14.85
CA ALA A 31 11.69 1.63 14.42
C ALA A 31 12.56 1.97 15.65
N GLU A 32 13.63 1.23 15.87
CA GLU A 32 14.56 1.41 17.01
C GLU A 32 15.29 2.78 16.99
N ARG A 33 15.17 3.53 15.90
CA ARG A 33 15.72 4.87 15.73
C ARG A 33 14.59 5.74 15.20
N ASP A 34 14.17 6.75 15.96
CA ASP A 34 13.11 7.72 15.62
C ASP A 34 13.19 8.33 14.20
N ARG A 35 14.33 8.17 13.53
CA ARG A 35 14.68 8.60 12.17
C ARG A 35 13.62 8.30 11.10
N TYR A 36 12.86 7.20 11.19
CA TYR A 36 11.89 6.81 10.14
C TYR A 36 10.44 6.77 10.61
N THR A 37 10.17 6.96 11.90
CA THR A 37 8.83 6.88 12.47
C THR A 37 7.88 7.88 11.81
N GLU A 38 8.31 9.13 11.61
CA GLU A 38 7.51 10.15 10.93
C GLU A 38 7.18 9.78 9.48
N PHE A 39 8.14 9.18 8.77
CA PHE A 39 7.94 8.69 7.41
C PHE A 39 6.87 7.60 7.37
N PHE A 40 6.95 6.60 8.26
CA PHE A 40 5.96 5.52 8.30
C PHE A 40 4.57 6.00 8.69
N VAL A 41 4.46 6.90 9.65
CA VAL A 41 3.17 7.50 10.06
C VAL A 41 2.56 8.28 8.89
N ALA A 42 3.35 9.06 8.17
CA ALA A 42 2.89 9.79 7.00
C ALA A 42 2.40 8.84 5.90
N MET A 43 3.18 7.79 5.59
CA MET A 43 2.81 6.78 4.60
C MET A 43 1.51 6.06 4.97
N ALA A 44 1.35 5.61 6.23
CA ALA A 44 0.10 5.00 6.70
C ALA A 44 -1.09 5.97 6.54
N SER A 45 -0.91 7.26 6.85
CA SER A 45 -1.96 8.27 6.69
C SER A 45 -2.37 8.46 5.22
N GLU A 46 -1.42 8.50 4.29
CA GLU A 46 -1.70 8.60 2.86
C GLU A 46 -2.45 7.36 2.35
N ARG A 47 -2.07 6.17 2.81
CA ARG A 47 -2.74 4.91 2.44
C ARG A 47 -4.18 4.85 2.98
N ARG A 48 -4.47 5.43 4.16
CA ARG A 48 -5.85 5.55 4.66
C ARG A 48 -6.73 6.39 3.73
N GLN A 49 -6.22 7.51 3.21
CA GLN A 49 -6.96 8.33 2.25
C GLN A 49 -7.25 7.59 0.94
N VAL A 50 -6.32 6.73 0.49
CA VAL A 50 -6.54 5.86 -0.67
C VAL A 50 -7.64 4.83 -0.38
N VAL A 51 -7.61 4.17 0.78
CA VAL A 51 -8.66 3.24 1.21
C VAL A 51 -10.02 3.94 1.24
N ASP A 52 -10.11 5.14 1.78
CA ASP A 52 -11.36 5.91 1.86
C ASP A 52 -11.94 6.20 0.47
N ALA A 53 -11.11 6.63 -0.47
CA ALA A 53 -11.52 6.94 -1.84
C ALA A 53 -12.00 5.69 -2.61
N LEU A 54 -11.25 4.58 -2.52
CA LEU A 54 -11.66 3.32 -3.15
C LEU A 54 -12.95 2.76 -2.52
N SER A 55 -13.07 2.87 -1.19
CA SER A 55 -14.25 2.42 -0.45
C SER A 55 -15.49 3.25 -0.79
N ALA A 56 -15.34 4.56 -0.99
CA ALA A 56 -16.43 5.42 -1.44
C ALA A 56 -16.94 4.98 -2.82
N GLN A 57 -16.03 4.75 -3.77
CA GLN A 57 -16.39 4.26 -5.10
C GLN A 57 -17.09 2.88 -5.04
N SER A 58 -16.61 1.96 -4.19
CA SER A 58 -17.24 0.65 -4.01
C SER A 58 -18.68 0.78 -3.51
N ARG A 59 -18.92 1.65 -2.52
CA ARG A 59 -20.26 1.92 -1.96
C ARG A 59 -21.20 2.56 -2.99
N GLU A 60 -20.71 3.47 -3.83
CA GLU A 60 -21.50 4.06 -4.93
C GLU A 60 -21.98 3.01 -5.93
N LEU A 61 -21.18 1.97 -6.16
CA LEU A 61 -21.51 0.84 -7.02
C LEU A 61 -22.43 -0.20 -6.33
N GLY A 62 -22.75 -0.01 -5.05
CA GLY A 62 -23.55 -0.95 -4.25
C GLY A 62 -22.73 -2.07 -3.60
N GLY A 63 -21.41 -1.95 -3.58
CA GLY A 63 -20.50 -2.86 -2.90
C GLY A 63 -20.45 -2.66 -1.37
N THR A 64 -19.88 -3.65 -0.69
CA THR A 64 -19.53 -3.56 0.74
C THR A 64 -18.02 -3.70 0.84
N PRO A 65 -17.26 -2.60 0.88
CA PRO A 65 -15.80 -2.65 0.86
C PRO A 65 -15.25 -3.36 2.09
N ALA A 66 -14.13 -4.06 1.94
CA ALA A 66 -13.43 -4.70 3.04
C ALA A 66 -12.99 -3.70 4.12
N ASP A 67 -13.29 -4.03 5.38
CA ASP A 67 -12.82 -3.28 6.56
C ASP A 67 -11.49 -3.84 7.11
N TYR A 68 -11.00 -4.94 6.53
CA TYR A 68 -9.78 -5.61 6.92
C TYR A 68 -8.95 -5.99 5.69
N GLY A 69 -7.64 -5.93 5.85
CA GLY A 69 -6.68 -6.42 4.85
C GLY A 69 -6.74 -7.93 4.65
N SER A 70 -5.74 -8.52 4.01
CA SER A 70 -5.78 -9.96 3.68
C SER A 70 -5.93 -10.84 4.93
N THR A 71 -6.31 -12.11 4.73
CA THR A 71 -6.49 -13.04 5.87
C THR A 71 -5.29 -13.00 6.82
N ALA A 72 -5.55 -13.12 8.13
CA ALA A 72 -4.53 -12.91 9.17
C ALA A 72 -3.21 -13.68 8.92
N GLY A 73 -3.25 -14.85 8.28
CA GLY A 73 -2.05 -15.63 7.94
C GLY A 73 -1.15 -15.03 6.86
N THR A 74 -1.71 -14.31 5.87
CA THR A 74 -0.91 -13.62 4.83
C THR A 74 -0.28 -12.34 5.38
N ILE A 75 -1.05 -11.57 6.15
CA ILE A 75 -0.56 -10.39 6.86
C ILE A 75 0.52 -10.78 7.88
N HIS A 76 0.27 -11.78 8.72
CA HIS A 76 1.24 -12.22 9.73
C HIS A 76 2.58 -12.61 9.10
N ARG A 77 2.57 -13.31 7.96
CA ARG A 77 3.81 -13.65 7.25
C ARG A 77 4.54 -12.42 6.74
N ARG A 78 3.83 -11.47 6.11
CA ARG A 78 4.45 -10.21 5.64
C ARG A 78 5.01 -9.37 6.80
N ILE A 79 4.29 -9.28 7.91
CA ILE A 79 4.75 -8.61 9.13
C ILE A 79 5.96 -9.34 9.73
N GLU A 80 5.96 -10.68 9.74
CA GLU A 80 7.07 -11.46 10.28
C GLU A 80 8.33 -11.42 9.41
N ASP A 81 8.18 -11.35 8.09
CA ASP A 81 9.28 -11.03 7.17
C ASP A 81 9.84 -9.64 7.47
N LEU A 82 8.97 -8.63 7.65
CA LEU A 82 9.37 -7.29 8.03
C LEU A 82 10.11 -7.28 9.39
N ARG A 83 9.64 -8.01 10.42
CA ARG A 83 10.33 -8.16 11.71
C ARG A 83 11.74 -8.73 11.59
N ARG A 84 11.91 -9.77 10.78
CA ARG A 84 13.22 -10.39 10.55
C ARG A 84 14.22 -9.38 9.95
N VAL A 85 13.71 -8.42 9.19
CA VAL A 85 14.51 -7.39 8.52
C VAL A 85 14.70 -6.15 9.39
N LEU A 86 13.76 -5.80 10.27
CA LEU A 86 13.92 -4.71 11.24
C LEU A 86 15.14 -4.89 12.15
N GLY A 87 15.54 -6.14 12.45
CA GLY A 87 16.80 -6.45 13.15
C GLY A 87 18.06 -6.45 12.25
N GLY A 88 17.92 -6.21 10.95
CA GLY A 88 18.97 -6.26 9.93
C GLY A 88 19.60 -4.90 9.58
N GLY A 89 19.19 -3.82 10.26
CA GLY A 89 19.68 -2.46 10.05
C GLY A 89 18.97 -1.67 8.92
N ASP A 90 19.22 -0.36 8.85
CA ASP A 90 18.50 0.60 7.99
C ASP A 90 18.38 0.14 6.52
N LYS A 91 19.44 -0.45 5.95
CA LYS A 91 19.44 -0.93 4.56
C LYS A 91 18.47 -2.09 4.30
N ALA A 92 18.36 -3.01 5.26
CA ALA A 92 17.44 -4.13 5.15
C ALA A 92 16.00 -3.59 5.21
N ILE A 93 15.72 -2.72 6.18
CA ILE A 93 14.41 -2.08 6.38
C ILE A 93 13.93 -1.38 5.10
N LEU A 94 14.76 -0.52 4.53
CA LEU A 94 14.43 0.22 3.30
C LEU A 94 14.22 -0.68 2.09
N SER A 95 14.93 -1.81 2.00
CA SER A 95 14.72 -2.79 0.93
C SER A 95 13.37 -3.49 1.03
N GLU A 96 12.87 -3.77 2.24
CA GLU A 96 11.55 -4.36 2.43
C GLU A 96 10.42 -3.38 2.14
N ILE A 97 10.61 -2.11 2.51
CA ILE A 97 9.64 -1.05 2.19
C ILE A 97 9.51 -0.89 0.68
N GLU A 98 10.63 -0.79 -0.04
CA GLU A 98 10.62 -0.69 -1.51
C GLU A 98 9.93 -1.90 -2.14
N ARG A 99 10.19 -3.13 -1.65
CA ARG A 99 9.49 -4.33 -2.13
C ARG A 99 7.98 -4.26 -1.90
N GLY A 100 7.55 -3.76 -0.75
CA GLY A 100 6.13 -3.56 -0.43
C GLY A 100 5.47 -2.53 -1.34
N GLU A 101 6.18 -1.42 -1.61
CA GLU A 101 5.72 -0.35 -2.50
C GLU A 101 5.68 -0.80 -3.97
N ASP A 102 6.66 -1.56 -4.45
CA ASP A 102 6.66 -2.18 -5.78
C ASP A 102 5.45 -3.10 -5.94
N TYR A 103 5.19 -3.95 -4.95
CA TYR A 103 4.03 -4.84 -4.97
C TYR A 103 2.71 -4.06 -5.04
N LEU A 104 2.55 -3.03 -4.21
CA LEU A 104 1.33 -2.20 -4.21
C LEU A 104 1.16 -1.50 -5.56
N LYS A 105 2.23 -0.92 -6.10
CA LYS A 105 2.25 -0.29 -7.42
C LYS A 105 1.77 -1.27 -8.50
N GLU A 106 2.31 -2.49 -8.52
CA GLU A 106 1.93 -3.49 -9.52
C GLU A 106 0.45 -3.88 -9.46
N GLU A 107 -0.16 -3.97 -8.26
CA GLU A 107 -1.61 -4.23 -8.16
C GLU A 107 -2.45 -3.10 -8.76
N PHE A 108 -2.06 -1.85 -8.53
CA PHE A 108 -2.72 -0.71 -9.16
C PHE A 108 -2.52 -0.70 -10.68
N GLU A 109 -1.32 -0.97 -11.18
CA GLU A 109 -1.05 -1.07 -12.62
C GLU A 109 -1.89 -2.18 -13.27
N ARG A 110 -2.00 -3.35 -12.62
CA ARG A 110 -2.87 -4.45 -13.06
C ARG A 110 -4.33 -4.02 -13.15
N ALA A 111 -4.86 -3.36 -12.13
CA ALA A 111 -6.23 -2.87 -12.14
C ALA A 111 -6.44 -1.80 -13.23
N ILE A 112 -5.51 -0.86 -13.38
CA ILE A 112 -5.60 0.19 -14.39
C ILE A 112 -5.62 -0.37 -15.82
N ALA A 113 -4.88 -1.45 -16.07
CA ALA A 113 -4.81 -2.13 -17.37
C ALA A 113 -5.99 -3.06 -17.66
N ASP A 114 -6.87 -3.32 -16.68
CA ASP A 114 -8.00 -4.23 -16.85
C ASP A 114 -9.12 -3.59 -17.68
N GLU A 115 -9.29 -4.07 -18.92
CA GLU A 115 -10.32 -3.63 -19.87
C GLU A 115 -11.76 -3.96 -19.43
N HIS A 116 -11.95 -4.67 -18.32
CA HIS A 116 -13.26 -4.95 -17.76
C HIS A 116 -13.69 -3.97 -16.67
N ILE A 117 -12.80 -3.07 -16.23
CA ILE A 117 -13.11 -2.01 -15.27
C ILE A 117 -13.73 -0.80 -15.97
N SER A 118 -14.87 -0.31 -15.48
CA SER A 118 -15.51 0.87 -16.06
C SER A 118 -14.63 2.12 -16.01
N SER A 119 -14.82 3.05 -16.96
CA SER A 119 -14.03 4.27 -17.05
C SER A 119 -14.12 5.15 -15.79
N GLY A 120 -15.28 5.20 -15.14
CA GLY A 120 -15.47 5.94 -13.89
C GLY A 120 -14.62 5.36 -12.75
N THR A 121 -14.72 4.05 -12.55
CA THR A 121 -13.91 3.33 -11.54
C THR A 121 -12.42 3.44 -11.84
N ASN A 122 -12.02 3.26 -13.10
CA ASN A 122 -10.62 3.40 -13.53
C ASN A 122 -10.08 4.81 -13.26
N GLY A 123 -10.91 5.85 -13.43
CA GLY A 123 -10.56 7.23 -13.09
C GLY A 123 -10.22 7.41 -11.61
N VAL A 124 -11.03 6.85 -10.70
CA VAL A 124 -10.76 6.87 -9.25
C VAL A 124 -9.48 6.11 -8.90
N ILE A 125 -9.27 4.93 -9.50
CA ILE A 125 -8.06 4.13 -9.30
C ILE A 125 -6.82 4.92 -9.72
N ARG A 126 -6.85 5.64 -10.85
CA ARG A 126 -5.73 6.46 -11.32
C ARG A 126 -5.38 7.60 -10.36
N VAL A 127 -6.38 8.30 -9.83
CA VAL A 127 -6.14 9.35 -8.82
C VAL A 127 -5.49 8.77 -7.56
N CYS A 128 -5.96 7.62 -7.10
CA CYS A 128 -5.35 6.90 -5.97
C CYS A 128 -3.91 6.47 -6.29
N PHE A 129 -3.68 5.98 -7.51
CA PHE A 129 -2.37 5.52 -7.97
C PHE A 129 -1.31 6.63 -7.94
N GLU A 130 -1.67 7.88 -8.22
CA GLU A 130 -0.73 9.01 -8.07
C GLU A 130 -0.21 9.14 -6.64
N SER A 131 -1.05 8.87 -5.63
CA SER A 131 -0.61 8.87 -4.23
C SER A 131 0.24 7.66 -3.88
N VAL A 132 -0.03 6.50 -4.48
CA VAL A 132 0.81 5.31 -4.34
C VAL A 132 2.20 5.60 -4.91
N MET A 133 2.28 6.12 -6.12
CA MET A 133 3.54 6.45 -6.81
C MET A 133 4.38 7.49 -6.06
N ARG A 134 3.76 8.55 -5.52
CA ARG A 134 4.49 9.51 -4.67
C ARG A 134 5.12 8.84 -3.45
N GLY A 135 4.41 7.89 -2.84
CA GLY A 135 4.91 7.11 -1.71
C GLY A 135 6.09 6.21 -2.11
N HIS A 136 5.94 5.49 -3.22
CA HIS A 136 6.97 4.64 -3.83
C HIS A 136 8.26 5.43 -4.10
N ASP A 137 8.14 6.58 -4.77
CA ASP A 137 9.28 7.43 -5.12
C ASP A 137 10.02 7.94 -3.86
N ARG A 138 9.29 8.29 -2.79
CA ARG A 138 9.90 8.70 -1.52
C ARG A 138 10.63 7.54 -0.85
N ALA A 139 10.07 6.33 -0.84
CA ALA A 139 10.73 5.15 -0.29
C ALA A 139 12.05 4.85 -1.04
N LYS A 140 12.01 4.95 -2.37
CA LYS A 140 13.19 4.79 -3.22
C LYS A 140 14.25 5.86 -2.93
N GLN A 141 13.88 7.13 -2.88
CA GLN A 141 14.79 8.23 -2.55
C GLN A 141 15.44 8.05 -1.18
N LEU A 142 14.69 7.57 -0.19
CA LEU A 142 15.20 7.31 1.16
C LEU A 142 16.28 6.21 1.14
N LYS A 143 16.07 5.15 0.36
CA LYS A 143 17.04 4.07 0.15
C LYS A 143 18.30 4.56 -0.54
N GLU A 144 18.15 5.33 -1.62
CA GLU A 144 19.27 5.90 -2.37
C GLU A 144 20.11 6.85 -1.50
N ALA A 145 19.46 7.69 -0.70
CA ALA A 145 20.14 8.60 0.23
C ALA A 145 20.94 7.86 1.30
N LEU A 146 20.44 6.73 1.81
CA LEU A 146 21.19 5.88 2.75
C LEU A 146 22.41 5.24 2.07
N ALA A 147 22.23 4.68 0.87
CA ALA A 147 23.31 4.03 0.13
C ALA A 147 24.44 5.00 -0.29
N ALA A 148 24.13 6.29 -0.45
CA ALA A 148 25.11 7.32 -0.75
C ALA A 148 25.85 7.86 0.50
N ALA A 149 25.35 7.55 1.70
CA ALA A 149 25.94 7.97 2.97
C ALA A 149 26.84 6.88 3.61
N ASP A 150 26.80 5.66 3.09
CA ASP A 150 27.70 4.52 3.40
C ASP A 150 28.98 4.57 2.56
#